data_AF-A0A6P0XR57-F1
#
_entry.id   AF-A0A6P0XR57-F1
#
_cell.length_a   1.000
_cell.length_b   1.000
_cell.length_c   1.000
_cell.angle_alpha   90.00
_cell.angle_beta   90.00
_cell.angle_gamma   90.00
#
_symmetry.space_group_name_H-M   'P 1'
#
loop_
_entity.id
_entity.type
_entity.pdbx_description
1 polymer ?
#
loop_
_entity_poly.entity_id
_entity_poly.type
_entity_poly.pdbx_seq_one_letter_code
_entity_poly.pdbx_strand_id
1 'polypeptide(L)'
;MSKIRLDKLYTLYDASEIKDIWDAAQKVPCIKDPKGDFISPYQYRTHKSFKPCPYCGKKMVHGRQYSTKSKEEAKKRGYEYKTVDGKPYINQAGSSYYHKHYVTIDHKLNKARFPEKMFDYDNLEAICWRCNNEKSDNLIFELEHKLEHLKSLKESVFNRYPNANS
;
A
#
# COMPACT_ATOMS: atom_id res chain seq x y z
N MET A 1 24.45 -0.86 14.42
CA MET A 1 23.13 -0.47 13.90
C MET A 1 23.33 0.69 12.94
N SER A 2 23.11 0.53 11.64
CA SER A 2 23.17 1.68 10.73
C SER A 2 21.99 2.60 11.05
N LYS A 3 22.29 3.76 11.61
CA LYS A 3 21.29 4.78 11.92
C LYS A 3 21.02 5.50 10.61
N ILE A 4 19.81 5.37 10.08
CA ILE A 4 19.42 6.12 8.87
C ILE A 4 19.45 7.60 9.23
N ARG A 5 20.22 8.35 8.45
CA ARG A 5 20.37 9.80 8.58
C ARG A 5 19.15 10.49 7.98
N LEU A 6 18.05 10.54 8.74
CA LEU A 6 16.80 11.19 8.33
C LEU A 6 17.01 12.68 7.98
N ASP A 7 18.01 13.32 8.60
CA ASP A 7 18.48 14.69 8.32
C ASP A 7 18.94 14.89 6.87
N LYS A 8 19.36 13.82 6.19
CA LYS A 8 19.85 13.88 4.80
C LYS A 8 18.77 13.68 3.74
N LEU A 9 17.53 13.37 4.14
CA LEU A 9 16.46 13.16 3.17
C LEU A 9 16.16 14.41 2.34
N TYR A 10 16.28 15.60 2.94
CA TYR A 10 16.05 16.89 2.28
C TYR A 10 17.00 17.21 1.12
N THR A 11 18.12 16.48 1.00
CA THR A 11 19.15 16.71 -0.02
C THR A 11 19.18 15.62 -1.10
N LEU A 12 18.20 14.71 -1.10
CA LEU A 12 18.13 13.62 -2.08
C LEU A 12 17.47 14.12 -3.36
N TYR A 13 18.26 14.22 -4.43
CA TYR A 13 17.78 14.61 -5.76
C TYR A 13 17.76 13.43 -6.75
N ASP A 14 18.38 12.29 -6.39
CA ASP A 14 18.43 11.09 -7.22
C ASP A 14 17.45 10.01 -6.73
N ALA A 15 16.66 9.48 -7.66
CA ALA A 15 15.75 8.36 -7.42
C ALA A 15 16.47 7.09 -6.96
N SER A 16 17.73 6.89 -7.37
CA SER A 16 18.52 5.71 -6.97
C SER A 16 18.86 5.75 -5.47
N GLU A 17 19.34 6.89 -4.97
CA GLU A 17 19.66 7.08 -3.54
C GLU A 17 18.41 6.98 -2.65
N ILE A 18 17.29 7.53 -3.12
CA ILE A 18 15.97 7.42 -2.46
C ILE A 18 15.57 5.95 -2.31
N LYS A 19 15.76 5.15 -3.36
CA LYS A 19 15.47 3.71 -3.33
C LYS A 19 16.40 2.98 -2.37
N ASP A 20 17.70 3.28 -2.38
CA ASP A 20 18.67 2.62 -1.51
C ASP A 20 18.40 2.89 -0.02
N ILE A 21 18.07 4.13 0.32
CA ILE A 21 17.67 4.49 1.69
C ILE A 21 16.38 3.78 2.09
N TRP A 22 15.39 3.75 1.21
CA TRP A 22 14.14 3.02 1.46
C TRP A 22 14.39 1.53 1.71
N ASP A 23 15.22 0.89 0.88
CA ASP A 23 15.54 -0.53 0.98
C ASP A 23 16.35 -0.85 2.25
N ALA A 24 17.31 0.02 2.61
CA ALA A 24 18.05 -0.09 3.87
C ALA A 24 17.17 0.10 5.11
N ALA A 25 16.10 0.90 5.01
CA ALA A 25 15.20 1.22 6.11
C ALA A 25 14.23 0.11 6.49
N GLN A 26 14.06 -0.93 5.68
CA GLN A 26 12.92 -1.85 5.82
C GLN A 26 12.77 -2.47 7.22
N LYS A 27 13.88 -2.65 7.96
CA LYS A 27 13.90 -3.20 9.33
C LYS A 27 14.42 -2.22 10.39
N VAL A 28 14.68 -0.96 10.02
CA VAL A 28 15.18 0.07 10.93
C VAL A 28 14.00 0.88 11.47
N PRO A 29 13.88 1.10 12.78
CA PRO A 29 12.87 2.00 13.33
C PRO A 29 13.11 3.45 12.88
N CYS A 30 12.31 3.93 11.93
CA CYS A 30 12.45 5.26 11.33
C CYS A 30 11.12 6.01 11.15
N ILE A 31 9.98 5.34 11.38
CA ILE A 31 8.65 5.93 11.32
C ILE A 31 8.23 6.25 12.74
N LYS A 32 7.89 7.50 13.03
CA LYS A 32 7.34 7.89 14.33
C LYS A 32 5.83 7.57 14.37
N ASP A 33 5.44 6.55 15.13
CA ASP A 33 4.04 6.16 15.32
C ASP A 33 3.30 7.24 16.16
N PRO A 34 2.00 7.47 15.95
CA PRO A 34 1.23 8.44 16.74
C PRO A 34 1.21 8.16 18.24
N LYS A 35 1.51 6.91 18.65
CA LYS A 35 1.64 6.53 20.06
C LYS A 35 2.97 6.96 20.70
N GLY A 36 3.90 7.50 19.92
CA GLY A 36 5.20 8.02 20.37
C GLY A 36 6.39 7.10 20.09
N ASP A 37 6.16 5.83 19.76
CA ASP A 37 7.22 4.87 19.46
C ASP A 37 7.75 5.00 18.03
N PHE A 38 9.03 4.65 17.82
CA PHE A 38 9.58 4.49 16.48
C PHE A 38 9.40 3.05 16.00
N ILE A 39 8.85 2.88 14.81
CA ILE A 39 8.63 1.58 14.16
C ILE A 39 9.32 1.53 12.79
N SER A 40 9.66 0.32 12.38
CA SER A 40 10.20 0.06 11.04
C SER A 40 9.08 -0.07 10.00
N PRO A 41 9.37 0.12 8.69
CA PRO A 41 8.44 -0.22 7.62
C PRO A 41 7.93 -1.67 7.69
N TYR A 42 8.75 -2.63 8.13
CA TYR A 42 8.31 -4.00 8.37
C TYR A 42 7.26 -4.09 9.49
N GLN A 43 7.51 -3.44 10.63
CA GLN A 43 6.54 -3.38 11.74
C GLN A 43 5.27 -2.65 11.32
N TYR A 44 5.37 -1.56 10.55
CA TYR A 44 4.22 -0.85 10.01
C TYR A 44 3.32 -1.79 9.17
N ARG A 45 3.90 -2.56 8.24
CA ARG A 45 3.13 -3.57 7.47
C ARG A 45 2.50 -4.64 8.37
N THR A 46 3.22 -5.07 9.40
CA THR A 46 2.74 -6.06 10.37
C THR A 46 1.54 -5.53 11.16
N HIS A 47 1.61 -4.29 11.66
CA HIS A 47 0.52 -3.63 12.41
C HIS A 47 -0.74 -3.43 11.56
N LYS A 48 -0.56 -3.30 10.23
CA LYS A 48 -1.64 -3.12 9.26
C LYS A 48 -2.13 -4.45 8.68
N SER A 49 -1.49 -5.57 9.03
CA SER A 49 -2.01 -6.90 8.73
C SER A 49 -3.41 -7.06 9.33
N PHE A 50 -4.27 -7.79 8.63
CA PHE A 50 -5.66 -8.06 9.00
C PHE A 50 -6.58 -6.84 9.08
N LYS A 51 -6.10 -5.63 8.77
CA LYS A 51 -6.94 -4.45 8.54
C LYS A 51 -7.47 -4.47 7.09
N PRO A 52 -8.65 -3.89 6.83
CA PRO A 52 -9.16 -3.75 5.47
C PRO A 52 -8.29 -2.79 4.66
N CYS A 53 -8.09 -3.10 3.37
CA CYS A 53 -7.51 -2.16 2.40
C CYS A 53 -8.44 -0.93 2.27
N PRO A 54 -7.91 0.31 2.29
CA PRO A 54 -8.74 1.51 2.18
C PRO A 54 -9.51 1.61 0.85
N TYR A 55 -9.07 0.91 -0.20
CA TYR A 55 -9.67 0.97 -1.53
C TYR A 55 -10.65 -0.17 -1.80
N CYS A 56 -10.19 -1.43 -1.72
CA CYS A 56 -11.06 -2.58 -2.03
C CYS A 56 -11.78 -3.18 -0.81
N GLY A 57 -11.55 -2.67 0.40
CA GLY A 57 -12.13 -3.17 1.65
C GLY A 57 -11.70 -4.59 2.05
N LYS A 58 -10.91 -5.29 1.22
CA LYS A 58 -10.47 -6.66 1.51
C LYS A 58 -9.41 -6.68 2.61
N LYS A 59 -9.48 -7.72 3.45
CA LYS A 59 -8.53 -7.95 4.54
C LYS A 59 -7.11 -8.10 4.00
N MET A 60 -6.21 -7.22 4.44
CA MET A 60 -4.80 -7.29 4.06
C MET A 60 -4.07 -8.37 4.85
N VAL A 61 -2.99 -8.91 4.28
CA VAL A 61 -2.20 -9.98 4.89
C VAL A 61 -0.71 -9.68 4.84
N HIS A 62 0.04 -10.10 5.86
CA HIS A 62 1.48 -9.94 5.92
C HIS A 62 2.14 -11.16 6.57
N GLY A 63 3.36 -11.51 6.15
CA GLY A 63 4.11 -12.65 6.70
C GLY A 63 4.52 -13.68 5.64
N ARG A 64 5.48 -14.55 6.00
CA ARG A 64 6.09 -15.53 5.07
C ARG A 64 5.07 -16.51 4.49
N GLN A 65 4.03 -16.86 5.25
CA GLN A 65 2.95 -17.75 4.83
C GLN A 65 2.13 -17.20 3.64
N TYR A 66 2.21 -15.89 3.38
CA TYR A 66 1.54 -15.23 2.26
C TYR A 66 2.50 -14.91 1.10
N SER A 67 3.65 -15.59 1.07
CA SER A 67 4.65 -15.51 0.02
C SER A 67 5.22 -16.88 -0.34
N THR A 68 5.77 -17.03 -1.55
CA THR A 68 6.44 -18.25 -2.00
C THR A 68 7.48 -17.92 -3.07
N LYS A 69 8.46 -18.82 -3.29
CA LYS A 69 9.47 -18.70 -4.35
C LYS A 69 9.05 -19.37 -5.67
N SER A 70 8.03 -20.23 -5.66
CA SER A 70 7.53 -20.91 -6.86
C SER A 70 6.27 -20.22 -7.38
N LYS A 71 6.25 -19.96 -8.70
CA LYS A 71 5.09 -19.39 -9.39
C LYS A 71 3.93 -20.38 -9.42
N GLU A 72 4.24 -21.65 -9.60
CA GLU A 72 3.28 -22.77 -9.64
C GLU A 72 2.57 -22.89 -8.29
N GLU A 73 3.33 -22.82 -7.20
CA GLU A 73 2.75 -22.82 -5.85
C GLU A 73 1.92 -21.57 -5.59
N ALA A 74 2.33 -20.40 -6.08
CA ALA A 74 1.54 -19.17 -5.96
C ALA A 74 0.19 -19.30 -6.67
N LYS A 75 0.16 -19.91 -7.85
CA LYS A 75 -1.09 -20.23 -8.58
C LYS A 75 -1.96 -21.21 -7.81
N LYS A 76 -1.38 -22.30 -7.30
CA LYS A 76 -2.09 -23.31 -6.49
C LYS A 76 -2.73 -22.69 -5.23
N ARG A 77 -2.05 -21.71 -4.61
CA ARG A 77 -2.55 -20.94 -3.46
C ARG A 77 -3.56 -19.85 -3.83
N GLY A 78 -3.87 -19.65 -5.11
CA GLY A 78 -4.85 -18.65 -5.57
C GLY A 78 -4.35 -17.20 -5.49
N TYR A 79 -3.05 -16.96 -5.65
CA TYR A 79 -2.49 -15.60 -5.63
C TYR A 79 -2.76 -14.83 -6.91
N GLU A 80 -3.12 -15.53 -8.00
CA GLU A 80 -3.45 -14.93 -9.29
C GLU A 80 -4.79 -14.17 -9.25
N TYR A 81 -4.83 -13.04 -9.95
CA TYR A 81 -6.02 -12.22 -10.11
C TYR A 81 -6.02 -11.55 -11.49
N LYS A 82 -7.19 -11.04 -11.90
CA LYS A 82 -7.32 -10.26 -13.13
C LYS A 82 -7.06 -8.79 -12.85
N THR A 83 -6.20 -8.16 -13.65
CA THR A 83 -5.98 -6.72 -13.67
C THR A 83 -7.17 -6.00 -14.31
N VAL A 84 -7.15 -4.66 -14.29
CA VAL A 84 -8.23 -3.82 -14.87
C VAL A 84 -8.42 -4.09 -16.36
N ASP A 85 -7.35 -4.39 -17.09
CA ASP A 85 -7.37 -4.80 -18.50
C ASP A 85 -7.70 -6.29 -18.72
N GLY A 86 -8.09 -7.01 -17.66
CA GLY A 86 -8.55 -8.40 -17.72
C GLY A 86 -7.44 -9.45 -17.80
N LYS A 87 -6.16 -9.05 -17.79
CA LYS A 87 -5.02 -9.97 -17.88
C LYS A 87 -4.75 -10.68 -16.54
N PRO A 88 -4.36 -11.96 -16.56
CA PRO A 88 -3.95 -12.65 -15.34
C PRO A 88 -2.62 -12.10 -14.83
N TYR A 89 -2.54 -11.84 -13.52
CA TYR A 89 -1.37 -11.28 -12.86
C TYR A 89 -1.16 -11.90 -11.48
N ILE A 90 0.11 -12.03 -11.07
CA ILE A 90 0.53 -12.46 -9.74
C ILE A 90 1.55 -11.45 -9.22
N ASN A 91 1.35 -10.95 -8.00
CA ASN A 91 2.31 -10.03 -7.37
C ASN A 91 3.68 -10.69 -7.22
N GLN A 92 4.72 -10.01 -7.69
CA GLN A 92 6.09 -10.50 -7.65
C GLN A 92 7.05 -9.37 -7.25
N ALA A 93 8.02 -9.70 -6.41
CA ALA A 93 9.20 -8.86 -6.18
C ALA A 93 10.44 -9.75 -6.11
N GLY A 94 11.39 -9.52 -7.02
CA GLY A 94 12.51 -10.42 -7.25
C GLY A 94 12.03 -11.84 -7.55
N SER A 95 12.58 -12.83 -6.85
CA SER A 95 12.20 -14.25 -6.97
C SER A 95 11.03 -14.68 -6.08
N SER A 96 10.34 -13.75 -5.40
CA SER A 96 9.21 -14.07 -4.52
C SER A 96 7.87 -13.63 -5.12
N TYR A 97 6.87 -14.48 -4.99
CA TYR A 97 5.47 -14.23 -5.29
C TYR A 97 4.67 -13.99 -4.01
N TYR A 98 3.67 -13.12 -4.07
CA TYR A 98 2.92 -12.67 -2.90
C TYR A 98 1.41 -12.75 -3.12
N HIS A 99 0.67 -12.89 -2.01
CA HIS A 99 -0.78 -12.86 -2.04
C HIS A 99 -1.33 -11.55 -2.64
N LYS A 100 -2.46 -11.61 -3.35
CA LYS A 100 -3.08 -10.44 -4.01
C LYS A 100 -3.37 -9.27 -3.06
N HIS A 101 -3.73 -9.57 -1.81
CA HIS A 101 -3.99 -8.58 -0.76
C HIS A 101 -2.83 -8.45 0.24
N TYR A 102 -1.60 -8.77 -0.16
CA TYR A 102 -0.43 -8.58 0.71
C TYR A 102 -0.23 -7.10 1.03
N VAL A 103 0.14 -6.75 2.26
CA VAL A 103 0.33 -5.35 2.68
C VAL A 103 1.55 -4.75 1.98
N THR A 104 1.35 -3.65 1.27
CA THR A 104 2.39 -2.75 0.80
C THR A 104 2.31 -1.42 1.55
N ILE A 105 3.37 -0.61 1.43
CA ILE A 105 3.37 0.77 1.91
C ILE A 105 3.51 1.64 0.69
N ASP A 106 2.60 2.59 0.56
CA ASP A 106 2.63 3.62 -0.46
C ASP A 106 2.77 5.01 0.18
N HIS A 107 3.08 6.00 -0.65
CA HIS A 107 3.30 7.39 -0.23
C HIS A 107 2.21 8.28 -0.83
N LYS A 108 1.52 9.06 0.01
CA LYS A 108 0.50 10.02 -0.45
C LYS A 108 1.14 11.15 -1.27
N LEU A 109 2.24 11.68 -0.75
CA LEU A 109 3.14 12.59 -1.45
C LEU A 109 4.32 11.79 -1.99
N ASN A 110 4.57 11.92 -3.30
CA ASN A 110 5.59 11.15 -3.99
C ASN A 110 6.98 11.35 -3.34
N LYS A 111 7.58 10.26 -2.86
CA LYS A 111 8.89 10.27 -2.18
C LYS A 111 10.07 10.77 -3.04
N ALA A 112 9.97 10.74 -4.36
CA ALA A 112 10.99 11.30 -5.25
C ALA A 112 10.95 12.84 -5.29
N ARG A 113 9.78 13.43 -5.04
CA ARG A 113 9.60 14.89 -4.96
C ARG A 113 9.68 15.42 -3.53
N PHE A 114 9.28 14.60 -2.56
CA PHE A 114 9.24 14.92 -1.13
C PHE A 114 9.99 13.85 -0.32
N PRO A 115 11.31 13.67 -0.54
CA PRO A 115 12.09 12.65 0.15
C PRO A 115 12.10 12.82 1.67
N GLU A 116 11.98 14.03 2.18
CA GLU A 116 11.85 14.33 3.60
C GLU A 116 10.60 13.73 4.24
N LYS A 117 9.55 13.49 3.45
CA LYS A 117 8.29 12.87 3.87
C LYS A 117 8.29 11.36 3.76
N MET A 118 9.41 10.73 3.40
CA MET A 118 9.48 9.30 3.09
C MET A 118 9.07 8.39 4.25
N PHE A 119 9.33 8.79 5.49
CA PHE A 119 9.02 8.01 6.69
C PHE A 119 8.02 8.69 7.64
N ASP A 120 7.43 9.80 7.19
CA ASP A 120 6.41 10.51 7.95
C ASP A 120 5.13 9.67 7.98
N TYR A 121 4.66 9.34 9.19
CA TYR A 121 3.53 8.40 9.37
C TYR A 121 2.25 8.86 8.66
N ASP A 122 2.00 10.16 8.59
CA ASP A 122 0.84 10.77 7.92
C ASP A 122 0.94 10.73 6.39
N ASN A 123 2.16 10.66 5.85
CA ASN A 123 2.43 10.49 4.42
C ASN A 123 2.41 9.01 3.97
N LEU A 124 2.54 8.07 4.90
CA LEU A 124 2.48 6.65 4.61
C LEU A 124 1.05 6.11 4.57
N GLU A 125 0.75 5.27 3.59
CA GLU A 125 -0.51 4.55 3.47
C GLU A 125 -0.29 3.05 3.35
N ALA A 126 -0.95 2.28 4.21
CA ALA A 126 -1.02 0.83 4.06
C ALA A 126 -2.12 0.46 3.07
N ILE A 127 -1.70 -0.12 1.95
CA ILE A 127 -2.56 -0.51 0.85
C ILE A 127 -2.29 -1.97 0.49
N CYS A 128 -3.29 -2.67 -0.02
CA CYS A 128 -3.07 -4.03 -0.52
C CYS A 128 -2.39 -3.98 -1.88
N TRP A 129 -1.47 -4.91 -2.15
CA TRP A 129 -0.63 -4.88 -3.34
C TRP A 129 -1.43 -4.82 -4.65
N ARG A 130 -2.57 -5.52 -4.76
CA ARG A 130 -3.46 -5.40 -5.92
C ARG A 130 -3.87 -3.93 -6.17
N CYS A 131 -4.41 -3.25 -5.16
CA CYS A 131 -4.83 -1.86 -5.29
C CYS A 131 -3.62 -0.93 -5.51
N ASN A 132 -2.45 -1.27 -4.95
CA ASN A 132 -1.23 -0.51 -5.20
C ASN A 132 -0.79 -0.59 -6.66
N ASN A 133 -0.93 -1.76 -7.28
CA ASN A 133 -0.66 -1.93 -8.71
C ASN A 133 -1.69 -1.20 -9.58
N GLU A 134 -2.96 -1.18 -9.16
CA GLU A 134 -4.03 -0.43 -9.83
C GLU A 134 -3.82 1.10 -9.72
N LYS A 135 -3.38 1.57 -8.55
CA LYS A 135 -3.02 2.98 -8.29
C LYS A 135 -1.85 3.41 -9.16
N SER A 136 -0.76 2.63 -9.20
CA SER A 136 0.46 3.02 -9.93
C SER A 136 0.88 4.45 -9.56
N ASP A 137 1.19 5.30 -10.55
CA ASP A 137 1.51 6.72 -10.36
C ASP A 137 0.28 7.66 -10.39
N ASN A 138 -0.94 7.12 -10.33
CA ASN A 138 -2.16 7.92 -10.35
C ASN A 138 -2.34 8.71 -9.04
N LEU A 139 -1.96 9.99 -9.06
CA LEU A 139 -2.07 10.90 -7.91
C LEU A 139 -3.52 11.22 -7.52
N ILE A 140 -4.50 11.05 -8.42
CA ILE A 140 -5.92 11.33 -8.14
C ILE A 140 -6.71 10.07 -7.76
N PHE A 141 -6.07 8.90 -7.66
CA PHE A 141 -6.71 7.61 -7.38
C PHE A 141 -7.59 7.63 -6.12
N GLU A 142 -7.17 8.35 -5.08
CA GLU A 142 -7.97 8.52 -3.86
C GLU A 142 -9.26 9.32 -4.12
N LEU A 143 -9.20 10.37 -4.93
CA LEU A 143 -10.36 11.18 -5.28
C LEU A 143 -11.34 10.40 -6.14
N GLU A 144 -10.83 9.62 -7.10
CA GLU A 144 -11.65 8.75 -7.96
C GLU A 144 -12.41 7.71 -7.13
N HIS A 145 -11.74 7.01 -6.22
CA HIS A 145 -12.38 6.05 -5.34
C HIS A 145 -13.39 6.68 -4.37
N LYS A 146 -13.09 7.88 -3.84
CA LYS A 146 -14.05 8.62 -3.00
C LYS A 146 -15.29 9.00 -3.79
N LEU A 147 -15.14 9.47 -5.03
CA LEU A 147 -16.26 9.81 -5.89
C LEU A 147 -17.10 8.57 -6.23
N GLU A 148 -16.48 7.44 -6.56
CA GLU A 148 -17.17 6.18 -6.81
C GLU A 148 -17.96 5.71 -5.58
N HIS A 149 -17.35 5.77 -4.39
CA HIS A 149 -18.02 5.43 -3.15
C HIS A 149 -19.23 6.32 -2.88
N LEU A 150 -19.11 7.64 -3.08
CA LEU A 150 -20.23 8.58 -2.92
C LEU A 150 -21.35 8.32 -3.92
N LYS A 151 -21.03 8.00 -5.18
CA LYS A 151 -22.03 7.62 -6.20
C LYS A 151 -22.78 6.35 -5.79
N SER A 152 -22.04 5.30 -5.39
CA SER A 152 -22.64 4.05 -4.93
C SER A 152 -23.50 4.23 -3.67
N LEU A 153 -23.05 5.06 -2.72
CA LEU A 153 -23.82 5.39 -1.53
C LEU A 153 -25.11 6.13 -1.90
N LYS A 154 -25.02 7.13 -2.78
CA LYS A 154 -26.17 7.85 -3.31
C LYS A 154 -27.18 6.88 -3.89
N GLU A 155 -26.77 6.03 -4.84
CA GLU A 155 -27.64 5.02 -5.47
C GLU A 155 -28.27 4.08 -4.45
N SER A 156 -27.48 3.58 -3.49
CA SER A 156 -27.98 2.72 -2.42
C SER A 156 -29.04 3.40 -1.56
N VAL A 157 -28.85 4.68 -1.21
CA VAL A 157 -29.81 5.48 -0.45
C VAL A 157 -31.09 5.72 -1.25
N PHE A 158 -30.98 6.13 -2.53
CA PHE A 158 -32.15 6.32 -3.39
C PHE A 158 -32.93 5.02 -3.61
N ASN A 159 -32.25 3.89 -3.77
CA ASN A 159 -32.91 2.59 -3.90
C ASN A 159 -33.61 2.15 -2.61
N ARG A 160 -33.05 2.48 -1.45
CA ARG A 160 -33.60 2.10 -0.14
C ARG A 160 -34.73 3.02 0.33
N TYR A 161 -34.65 4.30 -0.01
CA TYR A 161 -35.62 5.33 0.34
C TYR A 161 -36.06 6.09 -0.92
N PRO A 162 -36.84 5.45 -1.81
CA PRO A 162 -37.18 6.01 -3.11
C PRO A 162 -37.98 7.32 -3.04
N ASN A 163 -38.63 7.62 -1.91
CA ASN A 163 -39.34 8.87 -1.66
C ASN A 163 -39.14 9.31 -0.20
N ALA A 164 -38.31 10.33 0.03
CA ALA A 164 -38.33 11.09 1.29
C ALA A 164 -39.24 12.34 1.20
N ASN A 165 -39.98 12.49 0.11
CA ASN A 165 -40.97 13.54 -0.09
C ASN A 165 -42.25 12.90 -0.65
N SER A 166 -43.17 12.56 0.25
CA SER A 166 -44.61 12.42 -0.02
C SER A 166 -45.34 13.18 1.08
#